data_AF-A0A921SWY9-F1
#
_entry.id   AF-A0A921SWY9-F1
#
_cell.length_a   1.000
_cell.length_b   1.000
_cell.length_c   1.000
_cell.angle_alpha   90.00
_cell.angle_beta   90.00
_cell.angle_gamma   90.00
#
_symmetry.space_group_name_H-M   'P 1'
#
loop_
_entity.id
_entity.type
_entity.pdbx_description
1 polymer ?
#
loop_
_entity_poly.entity_id
_entity_poly.type
_entity_poly.pdbx_seq_one_letter_code
_entity_poly.pdbx_strand_id
1 'polypeptide(L)'
;MASRPPVTLQEDWETTLRPWLDRVARQLEVDGVALDVDRVHQMTGVVAEGVQRSMAPISAFLVGAAVARGASLEEACAAVEDVTRERASAA
;
A
#
# COMPACT_ATOMS: atom_id res chain seq x y z
N MET A 1 -1.94 6.98 -18.63
CA MET A 1 -1.10 5.77 -18.47
C MET A 1 -2.02 4.67 -17.99
N ALA A 2 -2.01 3.49 -18.63
CA ALA A 2 -2.91 2.40 -18.22
C ALA A 2 -2.64 2.05 -16.76
N SER A 3 -3.66 2.09 -15.91
CA SER A 3 -3.53 1.63 -14.53
C SER A 3 -3.01 0.21 -14.56
N ARG A 4 -1.90 -0.07 -13.84
CA ARG A 4 -1.51 -1.46 -13.62
C ARG A 4 -2.74 -2.21 -13.08
N PRO A 5 -2.99 -3.45 -13.54
CA PRO A 5 -4.08 -4.23 -12.99
C PRO A 5 -3.90 -4.33 -11.47
N PRO A 6 -4.99 -4.32 -10.70
CA PRO A 6 -4.97 -4.64 -9.28
C PRO A 6 -4.12 -5.89 -9.00
N VAL A 7 -3.43 -5.90 -7.87
CA VAL A 7 -2.61 -7.05 -7.45
C VAL A 7 -3.47 -8.28 -7.30
N THR A 8 -4.71 -8.12 -6.82
CA THR A 8 -5.68 -9.20 -6.68
C THR A 8 -6.14 -9.82 -8.01
N LEU A 9 -5.87 -9.17 -9.14
CA LEU A 9 -6.20 -9.67 -10.48
C LEU A 9 -4.99 -10.28 -11.22
N GLN A 10 -3.83 -10.40 -10.56
CA GLN A 10 -2.68 -11.09 -11.13
C GLN A 10 -2.94 -12.60 -11.23
N GLU A 11 -2.42 -13.24 -12.28
CA GLU A 11 -2.65 -14.67 -12.58
C GLU A 11 -2.26 -15.59 -11.42
N ASP A 12 -1.22 -15.21 -10.66
CA ASP A 12 -0.67 -15.95 -9.53
C ASP A 12 -1.22 -15.49 -8.17
N TRP A 13 -2.22 -14.61 -8.13
CA TRP A 13 -2.81 -14.11 -6.88
C TRP A 13 -3.31 -15.24 -5.98
N GLU A 14 -4.15 -16.11 -6.54
CA GLU A 14 -4.79 -17.21 -5.81
C GLU A 14 -3.82 -18.33 -5.42
N THR A 15 -2.80 -18.57 -6.27
CA THR A 15 -1.91 -19.73 -6.17
C THR A 15 -0.62 -19.46 -5.40
N THR A 16 -0.10 -18.22 -5.47
CA THR A 16 1.21 -17.86 -4.95
C THR A 16 1.16 -16.66 -4.00
N LEU A 17 0.59 -15.53 -4.45
CA LEU A 17 0.72 -14.26 -3.71
C LEU A 17 -0.13 -14.24 -2.42
N ARG A 18 -1.42 -14.58 -2.49
CA ARG A 18 -2.30 -14.62 -1.30
C ARG A 18 -1.81 -15.66 -0.27
N PRO A 19 -1.50 -16.92 -0.63
CA PRO A 19 -0.98 -17.88 0.34
C PRO A 19 0.34 -17.44 1.00
N TRP A 20 1.22 -16.78 0.24
CA TRP A 20 2.44 -16.18 0.79
C TRP A 20 2.12 -15.04 1.76
N LEU A 21 1.20 -14.15 1.41
CA LEU A 21 0.74 -13.05 2.25
C LEU A 21 0.13 -13.56 3.57
N ASP A 22 -0.74 -14.57 3.51
CA ASP A 22 -1.35 -15.21 4.69
C ASP A 22 -0.30 -15.85 5.61
N ARG A 23 0.79 -16.40 5.04
CA ARG A 23 1.91 -16.93 5.81
C ARG A 23 2.71 -15.82 6.49
N VAL A 24 2.97 -14.71 5.79
CA VAL A 24 3.65 -13.54 6.37
C VAL A 24 2.81 -12.94 7.50
N ALA A 25 1.51 -12.75 7.30
CA ALA A 25 0.61 -12.22 8.32
C ALA A 25 0.61 -13.07 9.59
N ARG A 26 0.52 -14.41 9.45
CA ARG A 26 0.63 -15.34 10.59
C ARG A 26 1.99 -15.27 11.28
N GLN A 27 3.08 -15.21 10.52
CA GLN A 27 4.44 -15.15 11.08
C GLN A 27 4.70 -13.84 11.86
N LEU A 28 4.02 -12.77 11.47
CA LEU A 28 4.07 -11.47 12.12
C LEU A 28 2.97 -11.29 13.18
N GLU A 29 2.10 -12.29 13.38
CA GLU A 29 0.97 -12.26 14.32
C GLU A 29 -0.02 -11.10 14.04
N VAL A 30 -0.28 -10.83 12.74
CA VAL A 30 -1.17 -9.76 12.26
C VAL A 30 -2.27 -10.27 11.31
N ASP A 31 -2.61 -11.54 11.37
CA ASP A 31 -3.63 -12.20 10.53
C ASP A 31 -5.06 -11.66 10.69
N GLY A 32 -5.32 -10.85 11.73
CA GLY A 32 -6.59 -10.13 11.90
C GLY A 32 -6.66 -8.75 11.22
N VAL A 33 -5.60 -8.30 10.54
CA VAL A 33 -5.59 -6.99 9.87
C VAL A 33 -6.36 -7.07 8.56
N ALA A 34 -7.41 -6.24 8.43
CA ALA A 34 -8.11 -6.03 7.17
C ALA A 34 -7.22 -5.24 6.19
N LEU A 35 -6.41 -5.97 5.43
CA LEU A 35 -5.48 -5.42 4.44
C LEU A 35 -6.12 -5.36 3.06
N ASP A 36 -6.37 -4.14 2.56
CA ASP A 36 -6.65 -3.92 1.14
C ASP A 36 -5.32 -3.77 0.38
N VAL A 37 -4.88 -4.87 -0.24
CA VAL A 37 -3.60 -4.95 -0.96
C VAL A 37 -3.58 -4.03 -2.17
N ASP A 38 -4.70 -3.92 -2.89
CA ASP A 38 -4.79 -3.10 -4.08
C ASP A 38 -4.69 -1.62 -3.73
N ARG A 39 -5.34 -1.20 -2.64
CA ARG A 39 -5.26 0.18 -2.16
C ARG A 39 -3.84 0.57 -1.74
N VAL A 40 -3.15 -0.29 -0.99
CA VAL A 40 -1.75 -0.07 -0.58
C VAL A 40 -0.85 -0.02 -1.82
N HIS A 41 -1.05 -0.92 -2.78
CA HIS A 41 -0.26 -0.95 -4.02
C HIS A 41 -0.50 0.29 -4.90
N GLN A 42 -1.75 0.78 -4.97
CA GLN A 42 -2.09 2.03 -5.65
C GLN A 42 -1.36 3.23 -5.03
N MET A 43 -1.44 3.39 -3.71
CA MET A 43 -0.76 4.49 -3.01
C MET A 43 0.75 4.43 -3.21
N THR A 44 1.35 3.25 -3.09
CA THR A 44 2.79 3.10 -3.32
C THR A 44 3.21 3.39 -4.76
N GLY A 45 2.33 3.14 -5.75
CA GLY A 45 2.51 3.60 -7.13
C GLY A 45 2.58 5.13 -7.24
N VAL A 46 1.64 5.85 -6.61
CA VAL A 46 1.63 7.32 -6.57
C VAL A 46 2.92 7.87 -5.95
N VAL A 47 3.35 7.31 -4.81
CA VAL A 47 4.59 7.73 -4.12
C VAL A 47 5.84 7.45 -4.98
N ALA A 48 5.89 6.27 -5.61
CA ALA A 48 7.03 5.87 -6.44
C ALA A 48 7.22 6.79 -7.65
N GLU A 49 6.12 7.26 -8.25
CA GLU A 49 6.12 8.16 -9.40
C GLU A 49 6.32 9.63 -9.00
N GLY A 50 5.66 10.10 -7.93
CA GLY A 50 5.67 11.50 -7.52
C GLY A 50 6.83 11.92 -6.60
N VAL A 51 7.50 10.98 -5.95
CA VAL A 51 8.62 11.25 -5.02
C VAL A 51 9.89 10.53 -5.46
N GLN A 52 9.96 9.23 -5.23
CA GLN A 52 10.98 8.30 -5.70
C GLN A 52 10.60 6.88 -5.27
N ARG A 53 11.06 5.88 -6.02
CA ARG A 53 10.73 4.46 -5.79
C ARG A 53 11.08 3.96 -4.38
N SER A 54 12.14 4.47 -3.75
CA SER A 54 12.53 4.08 -2.39
C SER A 54 11.55 4.54 -1.31
N MET A 55 10.73 5.56 -1.57
CA MET A 55 9.74 6.06 -0.60
C MET A 55 8.47 5.21 -0.55
N ALA A 56 8.15 4.47 -1.61
CA ALA A 56 6.98 3.57 -1.64
C ALA A 56 6.90 2.62 -0.42
N PRO A 57 7.91 1.78 -0.13
CA PRO A 57 7.88 0.90 1.04
C PRO A 57 7.94 1.66 2.37
N ILE A 58 8.62 2.81 2.43
CA ILE A 58 8.72 3.63 3.65
C ILE A 58 7.37 4.24 3.99
N SER A 59 6.64 4.76 3.00
CA SER A 59 5.28 5.28 3.17
C SER A 59 4.30 4.17 3.54
N ALA A 60 4.40 2.98 2.93
CA ALA A 60 3.58 1.83 3.31
C ALA A 60 3.79 1.42 4.78
N PHE A 61 5.03 1.47 5.27
CA PHE A 61 5.33 1.23 6.68
C PHE A 61 4.66 2.27 7.59
N LEU A 62 4.71 3.56 7.23
CA LEU A 62 4.05 4.62 8.00
C LEU A 62 2.53 4.49 8.00
N VAL A 63 1.93 4.09 6.88
CA VAL A 63 0.49 3.77 6.79
C VAL A 63 0.14 2.62 7.72
N GLY A 64 0.92 1.53 7.71
CA GLY A 64 0.74 0.42 8.65
C GLY A 64 0.81 0.86 10.11
N ALA A 65 1.76 1.73 10.46
CA ALA A 65 1.88 2.31 11.79
C ALA A 65 0.67 3.21 12.16
N ALA A 66 0.11 3.97 11.21
CA ALA A 66 -1.08 4.76 11.45
C ALA A 66 -2.33 3.89 11.67
N VAL A 67 -2.49 2.82 10.88
CA VAL A 67 -3.57 1.84 11.03
C VAL A 67 -3.48 1.14 12.38
N ALA A 68 -2.28 0.76 12.83
CA ALA A 68 -2.07 0.18 14.16
C ALA A 68 -2.45 1.12 15.31
N ARG A 69 -2.50 2.44 15.06
CA ARG A 69 -2.99 3.46 16.02
C ARG A 69 -4.49 3.77 15.87
N GLY A 70 -5.21 3.05 15.01
CA GLY A 70 -6.66 3.17 14.83
C GLY A 70 -7.11 4.07 13.67
N ALA A 71 -6.21 4.54 12.80
CA ALA A 71 -6.64 5.19 11.56
C ALA A 71 -7.24 4.17 10.58
N SER A 72 -8.16 4.60 9.72
CA SER A 72 -8.55 3.73 8.59
C SER A 72 -7.43 3.66 7.55
N LEU A 73 -7.38 2.54 6.83
CA LEU A 73 -6.41 2.35 5.75
C LEU A 73 -6.59 3.40 4.64
N GLU A 74 -7.84 3.70 4.27
CA GLU A 74 -8.15 4.70 3.24
C GLU A 74 -7.67 6.08 3.64
N GLU A 75 -8.00 6.55 4.86
CA GLU A 75 -7.58 7.88 5.33
C GLU A 75 -6.05 7.99 5.38
N ALA A 76 -5.36 6.94 5.84
CA ALA A 76 -3.90 6.93 5.90
C ALA A 76 -3.27 6.94 4.51
N CYS A 77 -3.81 6.18 3.55
CA CYS A 77 -3.34 6.20 2.16
C CYS A 77 -3.61 7.55 1.48
N ALA A 78 -4.82 8.11 1.65
CA ALA A 78 -5.19 9.40 1.09
C ALA A 78 -4.28 10.53 1.58
N ALA A 79 -3.97 10.56 2.88
CA ALA A 79 -3.06 11.56 3.46
C ALA A 79 -1.66 11.52 2.84
N VAL A 80 -1.13 10.31 2.55
CA VAL A 80 0.17 10.17 1.87
C VAL A 80 0.10 10.67 0.42
N GLU A 81 -0.99 10.39 -0.29
CA GLU A 81 -1.20 10.84 -1.66
C GLU A 81 -1.37 12.36 -1.76
N ASP A 82 -2.06 12.98 -0.79
CA ASP A 82 -2.21 14.44 -0.69
C ASP A 82 -0.84 15.12 -0.55
N VAL A 83 -0.03 14.69 0.42
CA VAL A 83 1.34 15.22 0.61
C VAL A 83 2.20 15.01 -0.66
N THR A 84 2.03 13.89 -1.35
CA THR A 84 2.75 13.60 -2.60
C THR A 84 2.33 14.55 -3.73
N ARG A 85 1.03 14.84 -3.87
CA ARG A 85 0.50 15.78 -4.87
C ARG A 85 0.91 17.23 -4.59
N GLU A 86 0.86 17.66 -3.33
CA GLU A 86 1.30 18.99 -2.90
C GLU A 86 2.75 19.25 -3.29
N ARG A 87 3.63 18.26 -3.06
CA ARG A 87 5.03 18.31 -3.50
C ARG A 87 5.17 18.53 -5.00
N ALA A 88 4.38 17.82 -5.80
CA ALA A 88 4.42 17.94 -7.26
C ALA A 88 3.94 19.33 -7.76
N SER A 89 3.05 19.98 -7.01
CA SER A 89 2.58 21.35 -7.33
C SER A 89 3.54 22.47 -6.91
N ALA A 90 4.48 22.16 -6.01
CA ALA A 90 5.47 23.11 -5.50
C ALA A 90 6.83 23.03 -6.22
N ALA A 91 6.99 22.10 -7.16
CA ALA A 91 8.20 21.87 -7.95
C ALA A 91 8.04 22.40 -9.38
#